data_AF-A0A485NHV0-F1
#
_entry.id   AF-A0A485NHV0-F1
#
_cell.length_a   1.000
_cell.length_b   1.000
_cell.length_c   1.000
_cell.angle_alpha   90.00
_cell.angle_beta   90.00
_cell.angle_gamma   90.00
#
_symmetry.space_group_name_H-M   'P 1'
#
loop_
_entity.id
_entity.type
_entity.pdbx_description
1 polymer ?
#
loop_
_entity_poly.entity_id
_entity_poly.type
_entity_poly.pdbx_seq_one_letter_code
_entity_poly.pdbx_strand_id
1 'polypeptide(L)'
;MCLGELVINPHQQHMDAFYWVIDWEGMISVSSLVGLLEKHFFPKWLQVLCSWLSNSPNYEEITKWYLGWKSMFSDQVLAHPSVKDKFNEALDIMNRAVSSNVGAYMQPGARENIAYLTHTERRKDFQYEAMQERREAENMAQRGIGVAASSVPMNFKDLIETKAEEHNIVFMPVIGKRHEGKQLYTFGRIVIYIDRGVVFVQGEKTWVPTSLQSLIDMAK
;
A
#
# COMPACT_ATOMS: atom_id res chain seq x y z
N MET A 1 -9.07 -29.20 0.39
CA MET A 1 -8.06 -28.24 -0.10
C MET A 1 -6.72 -28.67 0.45
N CYS A 2 -5.71 -28.81 -0.41
CA CYS A 2 -4.37 -29.35 -0.13
C CYS A 2 -3.67 -28.76 1.12
N LEU A 3 -3.84 -27.47 1.44
CA LEU A 3 -3.31 -26.90 2.70
C LEU A 3 -4.01 -27.37 3.98
N GLY A 4 -5.23 -27.90 3.88
CA GLY A 4 -5.93 -28.51 4.99
C GLY A 4 -5.16 -29.71 5.56
N GLU A 5 -4.42 -30.42 4.70
CA GLU A 5 -3.62 -31.60 5.05
C GLU A 5 -2.15 -31.27 5.36
N LEU A 6 -1.73 -30.00 5.21
CA LEU A 6 -0.37 -29.58 5.54
C LEU A 6 -0.09 -29.85 7.03
N VAL A 7 0.84 -30.76 7.30
CA VAL A 7 1.39 -31.02 8.64
C VAL A 7 2.71 -30.28 8.74
N ILE A 8 2.73 -29.24 9.57
CA ILE A 8 3.94 -28.49 9.86
C ILE A 8 4.63 -29.22 11.02
N ASN A 9 5.70 -29.95 10.73
CA ASN A 9 6.50 -30.65 11.73
C ASN A 9 7.98 -30.28 11.55
N PRO A 10 8.64 -29.66 12.55
CA PRO A 10 10.05 -29.29 12.47
C PRO A 10 11.00 -30.47 12.21
N HIS A 11 10.61 -31.69 12.61
CA HIS A 11 11.43 -32.89 12.46
C HIS A 11 11.18 -33.66 11.15
N GLN A 12 10.01 -33.46 10.52
CA GLN A 12 9.63 -34.09 9.25
C GLN A 12 8.67 -33.18 8.47
N GLN A 13 9.22 -32.23 7.71
CA GLN A 13 8.42 -31.36 6.86
C GLN A 13 8.04 -32.07 5.54
N HIS A 14 6.74 -32.25 5.31
CA HIS A 14 6.23 -32.61 3.98
C HIS A 14 5.92 -31.32 3.22
N MET A 15 6.77 -30.99 2.24
CA MET A 15 6.73 -29.70 1.54
C MET A 15 5.83 -29.71 0.30
N ASP A 16 5.35 -30.88 -0.14
CA ASP A 16 4.61 -31.02 -1.41
C ASP A 16 3.34 -30.16 -1.44
N ALA A 17 2.57 -30.18 -0.35
CA ALA A 17 1.37 -29.36 -0.23
C ALA A 17 1.65 -27.85 -0.17
N PHE A 18 2.87 -27.45 0.21
CA PHE A 18 3.30 -26.05 0.21
C PHE A 18 3.79 -25.64 -1.18
N TYR A 19 4.58 -26.49 -1.87
CA TYR A 19 5.04 -26.22 -3.23
C TYR A 19 3.87 -26.07 -4.21
N TRP A 20 2.84 -26.91 -4.12
CA TRP A 20 1.64 -26.77 -4.97
C TRP A 20 0.91 -25.43 -4.80
N VAL A 21 1.06 -24.80 -3.64
CA VAL A 21 0.40 -23.53 -3.31
C VAL A 21 1.25 -22.36 -3.79
N ILE A 22 2.57 -22.48 -3.74
CA ILE A 22 3.49 -21.52 -4.37
C ILE A 22 3.36 -21.58 -5.89
N ASP A 23 3.14 -22.75 -6.49
CA ASP A 23 2.86 -22.86 -7.94
C ASP A 23 1.59 -22.08 -8.35
N TRP A 24 0.64 -21.87 -7.42
CA TRP A 24 -0.55 -21.07 -7.68
C TRP A 24 -0.30 -19.56 -7.61
N GLU A 25 0.86 -19.12 -7.11
CA GLU A 25 1.19 -17.69 -6.99
C GLU A 25 1.09 -16.94 -8.33
N GLY A 26 1.41 -17.61 -9.45
CA GLY A 26 1.25 -17.05 -10.79
C GLY A 26 -0.16 -17.20 -11.40
N MET A 27 -1.04 -17.97 -10.75
CA MET A 27 -2.37 -18.31 -11.27
C MET A 27 -3.53 -17.62 -10.53
N ILE A 28 -3.33 -17.23 -9.27
CA ILE A 28 -4.32 -16.54 -8.45
C ILE A 28 -3.81 -15.19 -7.94
N SER A 29 -4.73 -14.29 -7.55
CA SER A 29 -4.33 -13.01 -6.96
C SER A 29 -3.58 -13.22 -5.64
N VAL A 30 -2.60 -12.34 -5.35
CA VAL A 30 -1.83 -12.35 -4.10
C VAL A 30 -2.76 -12.32 -2.88
N SER A 31 -3.83 -11.52 -2.91
CA SER A 31 -4.81 -11.45 -1.82
C SER A 31 -5.55 -12.77 -1.59
N SER A 32 -5.88 -13.52 -2.64
CA SER A 32 -6.49 -14.85 -2.51
C SER A 32 -5.52 -15.87 -1.93
N LEU A 33 -4.26 -15.84 -2.37
CA LEU A 33 -3.19 -16.69 -1.84
C LEU A 33 -2.95 -16.42 -0.35
N VAL A 34 -2.86 -15.14 0.03
CA VAL A 34 -2.69 -14.72 1.42
C VAL A 34 -3.86 -15.16 2.29
N GLY A 35 -5.10 -14.97 1.85
CA GLY A 35 -6.27 -15.42 2.61
C GLY A 35 -6.29 -16.94 2.83
N LEU A 36 -5.75 -17.71 1.89
CA LEU A 36 -5.60 -19.16 2.03
C LEU A 36 -4.51 -19.53 3.05
N LEU A 37 -3.37 -18.82 3.03
CA LEU A 37 -2.29 -18.98 4.00
C LEU A 37 -2.74 -18.57 5.42
N GLU A 38 -3.46 -17.47 5.58
CA GLU A 38 -4.04 -17.03 6.85
C GLU A 38 -4.96 -18.07 7.47
N LYS A 39 -5.75 -18.76 6.64
CA LYS A 39 -6.73 -19.71 7.14
C LYS A 39 -6.14 -21.09 7.44
N HIS A 40 -5.15 -21.54 6.67
CA HIS A 40 -4.71 -22.93 6.71
C HIS A 40 -3.24 -23.14 7.08
N PHE A 41 -2.37 -22.14 6.86
CA PHE A 41 -0.95 -22.24 7.15
C PHE A 41 -0.59 -21.60 8.49
N PHE A 42 -0.81 -20.29 8.64
CA PHE A 42 -0.33 -19.52 9.79
C PHE A 42 -0.84 -20.03 11.16
N PRO A 43 -2.12 -20.45 11.32
CA PRO A 43 -2.60 -20.97 12.60
C PRO A 43 -1.84 -22.22 13.03
N LYS A 44 -1.58 -23.14 12.09
CA LYS A 44 -0.81 -24.36 12.35
C LYS A 44 0.67 -24.04 12.62
N TRP A 45 1.23 -23.11 11.86
CA TRP A 45 2.62 -22.69 11.98
C TRP A 45 2.91 -22.06 13.34
N LEU A 46 2.08 -21.11 13.77
CA LEU A 46 2.19 -20.48 15.09
C LEU A 46 1.94 -21.47 16.23
N GLN A 47 1.00 -22.40 16.08
CA GLN A 47 0.75 -23.44 17.08
C GLN A 47 2.00 -24.32 17.30
N VAL A 48 2.66 -24.73 16.22
CA VAL A 48 3.91 -25.52 16.29
C VAL A 48 5.01 -24.72 16.98
N LEU A 49 5.15 -23.44 16.65
CA LEU A 49 6.11 -22.55 17.30
C LEU A 49 5.86 -22.47 18.83
N CYS A 50 4.61 -22.22 19.24
CA CYS A 50 4.23 -22.17 20.66
C CYS A 50 4.51 -23.50 21.38
N SER A 51 4.21 -24.63 20.74
CA SER A 51 4.45 -25.96 21.30
C SER A 51 5.94 -26.26 21.44
N TRP A 52 6.75 -25.90 20.44
CA TRP A 52 8.20 -26.08 20.47
C TRP A 52 8.85 -25.24 21.57
N LEU A 53 8.43 -23.98 21.70
CA LEU A 53 8.90 -23.08 22.75
C LEU A 53 8.57 -23.58 24.17
N SER A 54 7.50 -24.35 24.32
CA SER A 54 7.00 -24.83 25.62
C SER A 54 7.62 -26.16 26.07
N ASN A 55 8.07 -27.02 25.15
CA ASN A 55 8.54 -28.38 25.47
C ASN A 55 10.07 -28.48 25.66
N SER A 56 10.88 -27.80 24.85
CA SER A 56 12.34 -27.66 25.02
C SER A 56 12.90 -26.73 23.92
N PRO A 57 12.93 -25.42 24.16
CA PRO A 57 13.29 -24.46 23.11
C PRO A 57 14.79 -24.54 22.76
N ASN A 58 15.10 -24.95 21.53
CA ASN A 58 16.38 -24.65 20.89
C ASN A 58 16.21 -23.41 20.02
N TYR A 59 16.62 -22.25 20.53
CA TYR A 59 16.38 -20.97 19.85
C TYR A 59 17.15 -20.83 18.54
N GLU A 60 18.25 -21.55 18.37
CA GLU A 60 19.02 -21.55 17.12
C GLU A 60 18.26 -22.30 16.02
N GLU A 61 17.71 -23.47 16.34
CA GLU A 61 16.86 -24.25 15.41
C GLU A 61 15.56 -23.51 15.10
N ILE A 62 14.92 -22.90 16.09
CA ILE A 62 13.70 -22.10 15.91
C ILE A 62 13.97 -20.90 14.99
N THR A 63 15.11 -20.22 15.15
CA THR A 63 15.51 -19.10 14.28
C THR A 63 15.76 -19.58 12.85
N LYS A 64 16.48 -20.69 12.66
CA LYS A 64 16.71 -21.29 11.34
C LYS A 64 15.40 -21.71 10.68
N TRP A 65 14.48 -22.31 11.44
CA TRP A 65 13.17 -22.73 10.97
C TRP A 65 12.30 -21.54 10.56
N TYR A 66 12.28 -20.46 11.35
CA TYR A 66 11.59 -19.22 11.00
C TYR A 66 12.13 -18.61 9.70
N LEU A 67 13.45 -18.47 9.59
CA LEU A 67 14.10 -17.90 8.41
C LEU A 67 13.89 -18.78 7.18
N GLY A 68 13.94 -20.11 7.34
CA GLY A 68 13.67 -21.07 6.29
C GLY A 68 12.25 -20.96 5.75
N TRP A 69 11.24 -20.86 6.62
CA TRP A 69 9.87 -20.60 6.17
C TRP A 69 9.72 -19.25 5.50
N LYS A 70 10.32 -18.19 6.05
CA LYS A 70 10.24 -16.85 5.48
C LYS A 70 10.86 -16.81 4.07
N SER A 71 11.98 -17.49 3.84
CA SER A 71 12.64 -17.53 2.52
C SER A 71 11.86 -18.25 1.42
N MET A 72 10.82 -19.01 1.79
CA MET A 72 9.98 -19.75 0.83
C MET A 72 8.87 -18.89 0.23
N PHE A 73 8.60 -17.72 0.80
CA PHE A 73 7.63 -16.77 0.28
C PHE A 73 8.34 -15.76 -0.63
N SER A 74 7.67 -15.37 -1.72
CA SER A 74 8.16 -14.30 -2.57
C SER A 74 8.09 -12.94 -1.88
N ASP A 75 8.84 -11.97 -2.40
CA ASP A 75 8.79 -10.59 -1.93
C ASP A 75 7.38 -9.98 -2.03
N GLN A 76 6.57 -10.40 -2.99
CA GLN A 76 5.20 -9.90 -3.15
C GLN A 76 4.28 -10.39 -2.03
N VAL A 77 4.41 -11.65 -1.63
CA VAL A 77 3.64 -12.23 -0.52
C VAL A 77 4.13 -11.68 0.81
N LEU A 78 5.46 -11.56 0.99
CA LEU A 78 6.07 -10.98 2.20
C LEU A 78 5.76 -9.49 2.37
N ALA A 79 5.53 -8.75 1.28
CA ALA A 79 5.13 -7.35 1.34
C ALA A 79 3.69 -7.17 1.86
N HIS A 80 2.85 -8.20 1.81
CA HIS A 80 1.44 -8.09 2.18
C HIS A 80 1.27 -7.85 3.69
N PRO A 81 0.48 -6.85 4.13
CA PRO A 81 0.33 -6.49 5.55
C PRO A 81 -0.03 -7.67 6.46
N SER A 82 -1.04 -8.47 6.08
CA SER A 82 -1.42 -9.69 6.80
C SER A 82 -0.27 -10.66 7.05
N VAL A 83 0.60 -10.85 6.06
CA VAL A 83 1.73 -11.79 6.16
C VAL A 83 2.78 -11.22 7.11
N LYS A 84 3.10 -9.93 6.98
CA LYS A 84 3.99 -9.21 7.91
C LYS A 84 3.49 -9.30 9.35
N ASP A 85 2.20 -9.11 9.58
CA ASP A 85 1.60 -9.19 10.91
C ASP A 85 1.80 -10.58 11.52
N LYS A 86 1.63 -11.65 10.74
CA LYS A 86 1.84 -13.03 11.22
C LYS A 86 3.31 -13.35 11.52
N PHE A 87 4.23 -12.83 10.72
CA PHE A 87 5.67 -12.98 11.00
C PHE A 87 6.12 -12.15 12.21
N ASN A 88 5.55 -10.96 12.42
CA ASN A 88 5.78 -10.16 13.63
C ASN A 88 5.17 -10.83 14.88
N GLU A 89 3.97 -11.40 14.76
CA GLU A 89 3.33 -12.18 15.83
C GLU A 89 4.23 -13.35 16.29
N ALA A 90 4.84 -14.07 15.34
CA ALA A 90 5.81 -15.12 15.65
C ALA A 90 7.05 -14.60 16.39
N LEU A 91 7.61 -13.46 15.98
CA LEU A 91 8.74 -12.84 16.67
C LEU A 91 8.36 -12.40 18.08
N ASP A 92 7.16 -11.85 18.28
CA ASP A 92 6.67 -11.45 19.60
C ASP A 92 6.45 -12.66 20.52
N ILE A 93 5.96 -13.78 19.99
CA ILE A 93 5.86 -15.06 20.71
C ILE A 93 7.25 -15.54 21.16
N MET A 94 8.25 -15.50 20.27
CA MET A 94 9.63 -15.87 20.62
C MET A 94 10.21 -14.94 21.70
N ASN A 95 10.05 -13.63 21.55
CA ASN A 95 10.50 -12.65 22.55
C ASN A 95 9.85 -12.91 23.91
N ARG A 96 8.53 -13.14 23.93
CA ARG A 96 7.79 -13.45 25.15
C ARG A 96 8.28 -14.75 25.79
N ALA A 97 8.54 -15.79 25.01
CA ALA A 97 9.04 -17.06 25.54
C ALA A 97 10.42 -16.88 26.22
N VAL A 98 11.32 -16.10 25.62
CA VAL A 98 12.62 -15.83 26.25
C VAL A 98 12.49 -14.93 27.49
N SER A 99 11.59 -13.95 27.48
CA SER A 99 11.36 -13.06 28.64
C SER A 99 10.61 -13.72 29.79
N SER A 100 9.73 -14.69 29.50
CA SER A 100 8.86 -15.33 30.49
C SER A 100 9.49 -16.52 31.20
N ASN A 101 10.55 -17.11 30.64
CA ASN A 101 11.24 -18.28 31.21
C ASN A 101 12.18 -17.94 32.39
N VAL A 102 11.68 -17.13 33.34
CA VAL A 102 12.35 -16.83 34.60
C VAL A 102 12.30 -18.07 35.50
N GLY A 103 13.23 -19.01 35.30
CA GLY A 103 13.42 -20.17 36.20
C GLY A 103 13.71 -21.53 35.55
N ALA A 104 13.53 -21.67 34.24
CA ALA A 104 14.02 -22.84 33.49
C ALA A 104 15.40 -22.52 32.88
N TYR A 105 16.24 -23.54 32.71
CA TYR A 105 17.56 -23.44 32.07
C TYR A 105 17.46 -22.73 30.72
N MET A 106 17.71 -21.42 30.71
CA MET A 106 17.67 -20.62 29.49
C MET A 106 19.00 -20.82 28.76
N GLN A 107 18.96 -21.15 27.48
CA GLN A 107 20.18 -21.28 26.69
C GLN A 107 20.95 -19.94 26.71
N PRO A 108 22.25 -19.93 27.05
CA PRO A 108 23.06 -18.71 27.06
C PRO A 108 23.03 -18.03 25.69
N GLY A 109 22.78 -16.71 25.66
CA GLY A 109 22.72 -15.93 24.42
C GLY A 109 21.39 -16.01 23.65
N ALA A 110 20.43 -16.83 24.07
CA ALA A 110 19.13 -16.93 23.40
C ALA A 110 18.36 -15.61 23.39
N ARG A 111 18.46 -14.81 24.46
CA ARG A 111 17.75 -13.52 24.55
C ARG A 111 18.32 -12.49 23.62
N GLU A 112 19.64 -12.41 23.56
CA GLU A 112 20.37 -11.52 22.68
C GLU A 112 20.13 -11.90 21.21
N ASN A 113 20.16 -13.20 20.89
CA ASN A 113 19.92 -13.71 19.54
C ASN A 113 18.50 -13.41 19.04
N ILE A 114 17.47 -13.66 19.85
CA ILE A 114 16.07 -13.39 19.48
C ILE A 114 15.81 -11.88 19.38
N ALA A 115 16.40 -11.08 20.29
CA ALA A 115 16.31 -9.62 20.21
C ALA A 115 16.98 -9.08 18.93
N TYR A 116 18.13 -9.64 18.54
CA TYR A 116 18.84 -9.30 17.32
C TYR A 116 18.05 -9.69 16.07
N LEU A 117 17.48 -10.91 16.02
CA LEU A 117 16.60 -11.36 14.95
C LEU A 117 15.42 -10.40 14.78
N THR A 118 14.74 -10.06 15.87
CA THR A 118 13.58 -9.16 15.85
C THR A 118 13.95 -7.78 15.32
N HIS A 119 15.08 -7.21 15.79
CA HIS A 119 15.56 -5.91 15.31
C HIS A 119 15.94 -5.94 13.83
N THR A 120 16.64 -6.99 13.38
CA THR A 120 17.08 -7.11 11.99
C THR A 120 15.90 -7.28 11.05
N GLU A 121 14.91 -8.10 11.41
CA GLU A 121 13.73 -8.32 10.59
C GLU A 121 12.84 -7.08 10.51
N ARG A 122 12.55 -6.39 11.62
CA ARG A 122 11.80 -5.11 11.57
C ARG A 122 12.53 -4.01 10.80
N ARG A 123 13.87 -3.96 10.88
CA ARG A 123 14.65 -2.99 10.09
C ARG A 123 14.62 -3.29 8.59
N LYS A 124 14.57 -4.58 8.20
CA LYS A 124 14.38 -4.95 6.80
C LYS A 124 13.00 -4.54 6.33
N ASP A 125 11.95 -4.84 7.09
CA ASP A 125 10.57 -4.48 6.73
C ASP A 125 10.43 -2.95 6.54
N PHE A 126 11.00 -2.16 7.44
CA PHE A 126 11.00 -0.69 7.34
C PHE A 126 11.78 -0.18 6.11
N GLN A 127 12.91 -0.81 5.77
CA GLN A 127 13.67 -0.48 4.56
C GLN A 127 12.90 -0.84 3.29
N TYR A 128 12.24 -1.99 3.26
CA TYR A 128 11.39 -2.40 2.14
C TYR A 128 10.20 -1.47 1.95
N GLU A 129 9.54 -1.06 3.03
CA GLU A 129 8.44 -0.07 2.99
C GLU A 129 8.92 1.28 2.48
N ALA A 130 10.04 1.79 3.00
CA ALA A 130 10.61 3.04 2.51
C ALA A 130 11.03 2.96 1.03
N MET A 131 11.53 1.81 0.58
CA MET A 131 11.90 1.59 -0.82
C MET A 131 10.68 1.48 -1.73
N GLN A 132 9.60 0.83 -1.28
CA GLN A 132 8.32 0.78 -1.96
C GLN A 132 7.69 2.17 -2.04
N GLU A 133 7.64 2.91 -0.94
CA GLU A 133 7.13 4.28 -0.90
C GLU A 133 7.94 5.18 -1.83
N ARG A 134 9.27 5.04 -1.87
CA ARG A 134 10.13 5.77 -2.81
C ARG A 134 9.84 5.40 -4.26
N ARG A 135 9.64 4.11 -4.56
CA ARG A 135 9.29 3.63 -5.90
C ARG A 135 7.88 4.05 -6.31
N GLU A 136 6.94 4.11 -5.38
CA GLU A 136 5.59 4.62 -5.59
C GLU A 136 5.60 6.13 -5.77
N ALA A 137 6.40 6.86 -4.99
CA ALA A 137 6.62 8.29 -5.15
C ALA A 137 7.35 8.60 -6.47
N GLU A 138 8.30 7.77 -6.90
CA GLU A 138 8.96 7.88 -8.21
C GLU A 138 8.01 7.51 -9.35
N ASN A 139 7.18 6.48 -9.21
CA ASN A 139 6.13 6.13 -10.18
C ASN A 139 5.04 7.22 -10.23
N MET A 140 4.69 7.81 -9.10
CA MET A 140 3.75 8.93 -8.97
C MET A 140 4.37 10.22 -9.50
N ALA A 141 5.67 10.43 -9.33
CA ALA A 141 6.43 11.54 -9.90
C ALA A 141 6.70 11.34 -11.38
N GLN A 142 6.83 10.10 -11.89
CA GLN A 142 6.95 9.78 -13.32
C GLN A 142 5.60 9.88 -14.02
N ARG A 143 4.51 9.44 -13.37
CA ARG A 143 3.14 9.84 -13.76
C ARG A 143 2.91 11.34 -13.56
N GLY A 144 3.70 11.97 -12.68
CA GLY A 144 3.68 13.37 -12.28
C GLY A 144 4.66 14.28 -13.04
N ILE A 145 5.43 13.78 -14.02
CA ILE A 145 6.12 14.67 -14.98
C ILE A 145 5.09 15.40 -15.87
N GLY A 146 3.81 14.99 -15.81
CA GLY A 146 2.68 15.78 -16.28
C GLY A 146 1.86 16.51 -15.20
N VAL A 147 2.15 16.37 -13.91
CA VAL A 147 1.24 16.84 -12.83
C VAL A 147 2.02 17.33 -11.60
N ALA A 148 2.60 18.51 -11.71
CA ALA A 148 3.08 19.28 -10.55
C ALA A 148 2.20 20.52 -10.35
N ALA A 149 1.10 20.39 -9.59
CA ALA A 149 0.51 21.48 -8.79
C ALA A 149 -0.68 20.96 -7.95
N SER A 150 -0.48 20.89 -6.64
CA SER A 150 -1.47 21.14 -5.57
C SER A 150 -2.98 21.12 -5.90
N SER A 151 -3.67 20.12 -5.34
CA SER A 151 -5.01 20.21 -4.72
C SER A 151 -5.95 21.37 -5.15
N VAL A 152 -6.58 21.26 -6.33
CA VAL A 152 -7.86 21.90 -6.70
C VAL A 152 -8.53 20.95 -7.72
N PRO A 153 -9.87 20.83 -7.82
CA PRO A 153 -10.54 19.91 -8.77
C PRO A 153 -10.19 20.20 -10.25
N MET A 154 -9.05 19.67 -10.69
CA MET A 154 -8.51 19.67 -12.04
C MET A 154 -9.15 18.53 -12.83
N ASN A 155 -10.41 18.72 -13.22
CA ASN A 155 -11.03 17.92 -14.30
C ASN A 155 -11.91 18.79 -15.19
N PHE A 156 -12.45 19.90 -14.67
CA PHE A 156 -13.31 20.80 -15.46
C PHE A 156 -12.58 22.06 -15.95
N LYS A 157 -11.65 22.62 -15.16
CA LYS A 157 -10.80 23.74 -15.60
C LYS A 157 -9.92 23.32 -16.79
N ASP A 158 -9.29 22.16 -16.73
CA ASP A 158 -8.41 21.65 -17.80
C ASP A 158 -9.18 21.36 -19.08
N LEU A 159 -10.44 20.90 -18.96
CA LEU A 159 -11.33 20.72 -20.10
C LEU A 159 -11.65 22.07 -20.76
N ILE A 160 -11.93 23.11 -19.96
CA ILE A 160 -12.16 24.47 -20.47
C ILE A 160 -10.89 25.01 -21.14
N GLU A 161 -9.73 24.78 -20.56
CA GLU A 161 -8.43 25.24 -21.07
C GLU A 161 -8.06 24.57 -22.38
N THR A 162 -8.14 23.24 -22.45
CA THR A 162 -7.92 22.46 -23.68
C THR A 162 -8.87 22.93 -24.78
N LYS A 163 -10.13 23.17 -24.44
CA LYS A 163 -11.14 23.59 -25.42
C LYS A 163 -11.00 25.05 -25.83
N ALA A 164 -10.46 25.91 -24.96
CA ALA A 164 -10.09 27.28 -25.32
C ALA A 164 -8.95 27.24 -26.36
N GLU A 165 -7.92 26.44 -26.11
CA GLU A 165 -6.75 26.28 -26.99
C GLU A 165 -7.16 25.77 -28.38
N GLU A 166 -7.98 24.72 -28.45
CA GLU A 166 -8.50 24.18 -29.72
C GLU A 166 -9.24 25.22 -30.58
N HIS A 167 -9.89 26.20 -29.94
CA HIS A 167 -10.65 27.25 -30.63
C HIS A 167 -9.90 28.59 -30.70
N ASN A 168 -8.61 28.62 -30.34
CA ASN A 168 -7.76 29.82 -30.28
C ASN A 168 -8.33 30.93 -29.38
N ILE A 169 -8.96 30.55 -28.28
CA ILE A 169 -9.56 31.45 -27.29
C ILE A 169 -8.60 31.59 -26.10
N VAL A 170 -8.36 32.83 -25.67
CA VAL A 170 -7.49 33.12 -24.52
C VAL A 170 -8.21 32.76 -23.22
N PHE A 171 -7.67 31.83 -22.44
CA PHE A 171 -8.15 31.50 -21.10
C PHE A 171 -7.13 31.90 -20.03
N MET A 172 -7.41 32.95 -19.25
CA MET A 172 -6.46 33.53 -18.29
C MET A 172 -7.12 33.91 -16.97
N PRO A 173 -6.45 33.76 -15.81
CA PRO A 173 -6.98 34.23 -14.53
C PRO A 173 -6.98 35.76 -14.44
N VAL A 174 -8.05 36.35 -13.91
CA VAL A 174 -8.11 37.79 -13.64
C VAL A 174 -7.42 38.09 -12.32
N ILE A 175 -6.22 38.69 -12.40
CA ILE A 175 -5.42 39.03 -11.23
C ILE A 175 -6.16 40.08 -10.38
N GLY A 176 -6.31 39.81 -9.08
CA GLY A 176 -6.88 40.74 -8.11
C GLY A 176 -8.42 40.82 -8.10
N LYS A 177 -9.14 40.05 -8.92
CA LYS A 177 -10.60 39.99 -8.89
C LYS A 177 -11.12 38.61 -8.51
N ARG A 178 -12.02 38.59 -7.52
CA ARG A 178 -12.74 37.41 -7.06
C ARG A 178 -14.23 37.74 -6.94
N HIS A 179 -15.09 36.75 -7.18
CA HIS A 179 -16.53 36.86 -6.97
C HIS A 179 -16.96 35.77 -5.99
N GLU A 180 -17.59 36.14 -4.87
CA GLU A 180 -17.99 35.19 -3.81
C GLU A 180 -16.84 34.30 -3.31
N GLY A 181 -15.61 34.82 -3.27
CA GLY A 181 -14.41 34.06 -2.91
C GLY A 181 -13.87 33.15 -4.01
N LYS A 182 -14.57 33.02 -5.14
CA LYS A 182 -14.17 32.23 -6.31
C LYS A 182 -13.29 33.04 -7.26
N GLN A 183 -12.33 32.37 -7.88
CA GLN A 183 -11.42 32.96 -8.87
C GLN A 183 -12.18 33.29 -10.16
N LEU A 184 -11.98 34.49 -10.69
CA LEU A 184 -12.47 34.87 -12.01
C LEU A 184 -11.43 34.53 -13.09
N TYR A 185 -11.91 34.10 -14.24
CA TYR A 185 -11.12 33.84 -15.44
C TYR A 185 -11.71 34.60 -16.63
N THR A 186 -10.87 35.06 -17.54
CA THR A 186 -11.28 35.54 -18.86
C THR A 186 -11.23 34.38 -19.84
N PHE A 187 -12.31 34.15 -20.58
CA PHE A 187 -12.42 33.22 -21.70
C PHE A 187 -12.74 34.06 -22.95
N GLY A 188 -11.70 34.42 -23.71
CA GLY A 188 -11.77 35.40 -24.78
C GLY A 188 -12.11 36.79 -24.23
N ARG A 189 -13.26 37.33 -24.62
CA ARG A 189 -13.78 38.63 -24.13
C ARG A 189 -14.75 38.48 -22.94
N ILE A 190 -15.04 37.25 -22.53
CA ILE A 190 -16.05 36.94 -21.54
C ILE A 190 -15.38 36.68 -20.19
N VAL A 191 -15.99 37.15 -19.10
CA VAL A 191 -15.54 36.83 -17.75
C VAL A 191 -16.39 35.69 -17.20
N ILE A 192 -15.71 34.68 -16.66
CA ILE A 192 -16.33 33.48 -16.11
C ILE A 192 -15.80 33.15 -14.71
N TYR A 193 -16.57 32.38 -13.95
CA TYR A 193 -16.06 31.62 -12.81
C TYR A 193 -16.56 30.18 -12.87
N ILE A 194 -15.88 29.30 -12.16
CA ILE A 194 -16.21 27.87 -12.11
C ILE A 194 -16.65 27.54 -10.68
N ASP A 195 -17.80 26.88 -10.54
CA ASP A 195 -18.26 26.35 -9.26
C ASP A 195 -18.78 24.93 -9.42
N ARG A 196 -18.23 23.99 -8.64
CA ARG A 196 -18.60 22.56 -8.62
C ARG A 196 -18.79 21.91 -10.00
N GLY A 197 -17.99 22.30 -11.00
CA GLY A 197 -18.06 21.76 -12.37
C GLY A 197 -19.08 22.44 -13.29
N VAL A 198 -19.58 23.62 -12.93
CA VAL A 198 -20.45 24.46 -13.78
C VAL A 198 -19.73 25.78 -14.08
N VAL A 199 -19.76 26.22 -15.35
CA VAL A 199 -19.26 27.55 -15.74
C VAL A 199 -20.36 28.57 -15.58
N PHE A 200 -20.03 29.68 -14.93
CA PHE A 200 -20.90 30.84 -14.83
C PHE A 200 -20.31 31.99 -15.63
N VAL A 201 -21.10 32.57 -16.53
CA VAL A 201 -20.74 33.71 -17.38
C VAL A 201 -21.27 35.00 -16.78
N GLN A 202 -20.47 36.07 -16.83
CA GLN A 202 -20.89 37.41 -16.40
C GLN A 202 -21.92 37.99 -17.38
N GLY A 203 -23.17 38.12 -16.93
CA GLY A 203 -24.20 38.92 -17.60
C GLY A 203 -24.23 40.37 -17.11
N GLU A 204 -25.25 41.15 -17.49
CA GLU A 204 -25.36 42.57 -17.14
C GLU A 204 -25.48 42.82 -15.63
N LYS A 205 -26.19 41.94 -14.91
CA LYS A 205 -26.44 42.06 -13.46
C LYS A 205 -26.36 40.73 -12.71
N THR A 206 -26.25 39.62 -13.42
CA THR A 206 -26.32 38.26 -12.85
C THR A 206 -25.31 37.34 -13.52
N TRP A 207 -24.96 36.25 -12.83
CA TRP A 207 -24.10 35.20 -13.35
C TRP A 207 -24.96 34.06 -13.89
N VAL A 208 -24.75 33.70 -15.16
CA VAL A 208 -25.60 32.73 -15.86
C VAL A 208 -24.85 31.40 -16.02
N PRO A 209 -25.39 30.28 -15.51
CA PRO A 209 -24.78 28.97 -15.73
C PRO A 209 -24.85 28.62 -17.21
N THR A 210 -23.70 28.33 -17.81
CA THR A 210 -23.54 28.14 -19.25
C THR A 210 -22.79 26.83 -19.51
N SER A 211 -23.22 26.09 -20.54
CA SER A 211 -22.53 24.86 -20.96
C SER A 211 -21.20 25.20 -21.65
N LEU A 212 -20.26 24.25 -21.67
CA LEU A 212 -18.98 24.45 -22.35
C LEU A 212 -19.14 24.75 -23.85
N GLN A 213 -20.07 24.10 -24.54
CA GLN A 213 -20.35 24.36 -25.96
C GLN A 213 -20.85 25.79 -26.18
N SER A 214 -21.85 26.22 -25.40
CA SER A 214 -22.37 27.59 -25.50
C SER A 214 -21.31 28.64 -25.14
N LEU A 215 -20.43 28.35 -24.18
CA LEU A 215 -19.32 29.23 -23.82
C LEU A 215 -18.37 29.48 -25.01
N ILE A 216 -18.04 28.42 -25.77
CA ILE A 216 -17.20 28.51 -26.97
C ILE A 216 -17.88 29.32 -28.06
N ASP A 217 -19.17 29.07 -28.29
CA ASP A 217 -19.94 29.78 -29.31
C ASP A 217 -20.09 31.28 -28.99
N MET A 218 -20.18 31.64 -27.71
CA MET A 218 -20.20 33.04 -27.27
C MET A 218 -18.85 33.75 -27.40
N ALA A 219 -17.74 33.00 -27.38
CA ALA A 219 -16.39 33.53 -27.34
C ALA A 219 -15.73 33.68 -28.73
N LYS A 220 -16.34 33.13 -29.77
CA LYS A 220 -16.00 33.34 -31.18
C LYS A 220 -16.52 34.69 -31.67
#